data_AF-A0A2S4Z1A8-F1
#
_entry.id   AF-A0A2S4Z1A8-F1
#
_cell.length_a   1.000
_cell.length_b   1.000
_cell.length_c   1.000
_cell.angle_alpha   90.00
_cell.angle_beta   90.00
_cell.angle_gamma   90.00
#
_symmetry.space_group_name_H-M   'P 1'
#
loop_
_entity.id
_entity.type
_entity.pdbx_description
1 polymer ?
#
loop_
_entity_poly.entity_id
_entity_poly.type
_entity_poly.pdbx_seq_one_letter_code
_entity_poly.pdbx_strand_id
1 'polypeptide(L)'
;MSEPDVELWGAVEQLWGWLEEHREAGGADGLLLRVIKLSEEVGEVAQAVIGATGHNPRKGTSHTWEDVQGELCDVVITALVALRTLTPEARDVFARHLERVTRRSLAVEGP
;
A
#
# COMPACT_ATOMS: atom_id res chain seq x y z
N MET A 1 4.91 25.47 -2.27
CA MET A 1 5.17 24.11 -1.77
C MET A 1 3.84 23.56 -1.33
N SER A 2 3.32 22.55 -2.01
CA SER A 2 2.11 21.87 -1.57
C SER A 2 2.43 21.04 -0.34
N GLU A 3 1.46 20.83 0.55
CA GLU A 3 1.65 19.95 1.71
C GLU A 3 1.78 18.49 1.24
N PRO A 4 2.70 17.70 1.81
CA PRO A 4 3.00 16.33 1.34
C PRO A 4 1.78 15.39 1.36
N ASP A 5 0.83 15.63 2.26
CA ASP A 5 -0.45 14.89 2.29
C ASP A 5 -1.33 15.21 1.06
N VAL A 6 -1.36 16.47 0.62
CA VAL A 6 -2.10 16.88 -0.59
C VAL A 6 -1.50 16.23 -1.83
N GLU A 7 -0.18 16.15 -1.91
CA GLU A 7 0.52 15.49 -3.03
C GLU A 7 0.26 13.98 -3.05
N LEU A 8 0.31 13.31 -1.90
CA LEU A 8 0.03 11.88 -1.77
C LEU A 8 -1.39 11.54 -2.26
N TRP A 9 -2.41 12.19 -1.71
CA TRP A 9 -3.79 11.89 -2.09
C TRP A 9 -4.09 12.30 -3.53
N GLY A 10 -3.47 13.39 -4.03
CA GLY A 10 -3.52 13.74 -5.44
C GLY A 10 -2.95 12.63 -6.35
N ALA A 11 -1.86 11.97 -5.95
CA ALA A 11 -1.31 10.83 -6.68
C ALA A 11 -2.23 9.59 -6.61
N VAL A 12 -2.79 9.30 -5.43
CA VAL A 12 -3.75 8.19 -5.24
C VAL A 12 -4.99 8.38 -6.11
N GLU A 13 -5.54 9.59 -6.20
CA GLU A 13 -6.68 9.88 -7.09
C GLU A 13 -6.34 9.66 -8.56
N GLN A 14 -5.15 10.07 -9.00
CA GLN A 14 -4.70 9.86 -10.39
C GLN A 14 -4.53 8.38 -10.71
N LEU A 15 -3.91 7.62 -9.82
CA LEU A 15 -3.73 6.17 -9.97
C LEU A 15 -5.08 5.46 -9.99
N TRP A 16 -5.98 5.80 -9.06
CA TRP A 16 -7.34 5.28 -9.05
C TRP A 16 -8.08 5.61 -10.35
N GLY A 17 -8.03 6.86 -10.82
CA GLY A 17 -8.67 7.28 -12.06
C GLY A 17 -8.18 6.50 -13.28
N TRP A 18 -6.86 6.39 -13.44
CA TRP A 18 -6.25 5.60 -14.51
C TRP A 18 -6.71 4.13 -14.48
N LEU A 19 -6.76 3.55 -13.29
CA LEU A 19 -7.22 2.17 -13.07
C LEU A 19 -8.71 1.98 -13.37
N GLU A 20 -9.54 2.98 -13.07
CA GLU A 20 -10.97 2.96 -13.36
C GLU A 20 -11.27 3.12 -14.85
N GLU A 21 -10.41 3.81 -15.61
CA GLU A 21 -10.49 3.95 -17.08
C GLU A 21 -10.12 2.65 -17.81
N HIS A 22 -9.20 1.86 -17.26
CA HIS A 22 -8.68 0.63 -17.88
C HIS A 22 -9.36 -0.66 -17.39
N ARG A 23 -10.47 -0.55 -16.66
CA ARG A 23 -11.18 -1.73 -16.12
C ARG A 23 -12.13 -2.35 -17.16
N GLU A 24 -12.02 -3.66 -17.38
CA GLU A 24 -13.02 -4.43 -18.13
C GLU A 24 -14.24 -4.80 -17.25
N ALA A 25 -14.03 -4.95 -15.93
CA ALA A 25 -15.08 -5.27 -14.95
C ALA A 25 -15.44 -4.03 -14.10
N GLY A 26 -16.73 -3.75 -13.94
CA GLY A 26 -17.25 -2.67 -13.08
C GLY A 26 -17.91 -3.18 -11.80
N GLY A 27 -18.02 -2.33 -10.77
CA GLY A 27 -18.74 -2.65 -9.53
C GLY A 27 -17.92 -3.40 -8.47
N ALA A 28 -18.54 -4.31 -7.73
CA ALA A 28 -17.94 -5.03 -6.60
C ALA A 28 -16.67 -5.83 -6.97
N ASP A 29 -16.59 -6.31 -8.21
CA ASP A 29 -15.45 -7.07 -8.72
C ASP A 29 -14.17 -6.21 -8.76
N GLY A 30 -14.30 -4.91 -9.06
CA GLY A 30 -13.16 -3.98 -9.06
C GLY A 30 -12.51 -3.87 -7.69
N LEU A 31 -13.31 -3.73 -6.62
CA LEU A 31 -12.80 -3.72 -5.25
C LEU A 31 -12.15 -5.05 -4.87
N LEU A 32 -12.79 -6.18 -5.17
CA LEU A 32 -12.26 -7.51 -4.84
C LEU A 32 -10.91 -7.74 -5.51
N LEU A 33 -10.75 -7.37 -6.77
CA LEU A 33 -9.48 -7.46 -7.49
C LEU A 33 -8.39 -6.58 -6.85
N ARG A 34 -8.73 -5.37 -6.36
CA ARG A 34 -7.78 -4.52 -5.62
C ARG A 34 -7.34 -5.17 -4.31
N VAL A 35 -8.27 -5.78 -3.59
CA VAL A 35 -7.95 -6.50 -2.35
C VAL A 35 -7.09 -7.73 -2.63
N ILE A 36 -7.32 -8.45 -3.74
CA ILE A 36 -6.47 -9.58 -4.15
C ILE A 36 -5.05 -9.11 -4.50
N LYS A 37 -4.91 -7.97 -5.21
CA LYS A 37 -3.61 -7.40 -5.58
C LYS A 37 -2.71 -7.17 -4.35
N LEU A 38 -3.26 -6.82 -3.19
CA LEU A 38 -2.47 -6.72 -1.94
C LEU A 38 -1.72 -8.01 -1.58
N SER A 39 -2.29 -9.18 -1.88
CA SER A 39 -1.63 -10.47 -1.59
C SER A 39 -0.45 -10.71 -2.53
N GLU A 40 -0.51 -10.18 -3.75
CA GLU A 40 0.57 -10.22 -4.72
C GLU A 40 1.74 -9.35 -4.24
N GLU A 41 1.49 -8.08 -3.91
CA GLU A 41 2.50 -7.13 -3.43
C GLU A 41 3.20 -7.64 -2.14
N VAL A 42 2.44 -8.22 -1.20
CA VAL A 42 3.03 -8.83 0.01
C VAL A 42 3.91 -10.04 -0.34
N GLY A 43 3.56 -10.79 -1.38
CA GLY A 43 4.39 -11.87 -1.91
C GLY A 43 5.71 -11.35 -2.50
N GLU A 44 5.68 -10.21 -3.18
CA GLU A 44 6.86 -9.55 -3.73
C GLU A 44 7.78 -9.01 -2.64
N VAL A 45 7.22 -8.39 -1.57
CA VAL A 45 7.98 -8.05 -0.36
C VAL A 45 8.68 -9.29 0.23
N ALA A 46 7.97 -10.41 0.35
CA ALA A 46 8.56 -11.64 0.88
C ALA A 46 9.69 -12.16 -0.02
N GLN A 47 9.51 -12.10 -1.34
CA GLN A 47 10.54 -12.46 -2.32
C GLN A 47 11.78 -11.55 -2.20
N ALA A 48 11.58 -10.24 -2.07
CA ALA A 48 12.65 -9.27 -1.91
C ALA A 48 13.43 -9.51 -0.61
N VAL A 49 12.74 -9.76 0.51
CA VAL A 49 13.39 -10.07 1.80
C VAL A 49 14.21 -11.35 1.73
N ILE A 50 13.66 -12.43 1.15
CA ILE A 50 14.40 -13.70 0.97
C ILE A 50 15.65 -13.46 0.09
N GLY A 51 15.51 -12.64 -0.96
CA GLY A 51 16.61 -12.26 -1.84
C GLY A 51 17.67 -11.40 -1.16
N ALA A 52 17.27 -10.43 -0.33
CA ALA A 52 18.18 -9.52 0.37
C ALA A 52 18.94 -10.20 1.51
N THR A 53 18.32 -11.19 2.14
CA THR A 53 18.91 -11.96 3.24
C THR A 53 19.71 -13.17 2.76
N GLY A 54 19.71 -13.47 1.46
CA GLY A 54 20.46 -14.59 0.88
C GLY A 54 19.89 -15.98 1.23
N HIS A 55 18.67 -16.05 1.75
CA HIS A 55 18.01 -17.32 2.12
C HIS A 55 17.46 -18.09 0.91
N ASN A 56 17.76 -17.68 -0.33
CA ASN A 56 17.46 -18.45 -1.53
C ASN A 56 18.69 -19.28 -1.97
N PRO A 57 18.76 -20.59 -1.65
CA PRO A 57 19.94 -21.41 -1.93
C PRO A 57 20.25 -21.56 -3.42
N ARG A 58 19.26 -21.30 -4.29
CA ARG A 58 19.41 -21.38 -5.75
C ARG A 58 19.93 -20.09 -6.39
N LYS A 59 19.80 -18.94 -5.72
CA LYS A 59 20.10 -17.62 -6.29
C LYS A 59 21.07 -16.77 -5.45
N GLY A 60 21.39 -17.16 -4.22
CA GLY A 60 22.19 -16.34 -3.32
C GLY A 60 21.49 -15.03 -2.98
N THR A 61 22.25 -13.94 -2.83
CA THR A 61 21.69 -12.58 -2.65
C THR A 61 21.21 -12.03 -4.00
N SER A 62 19.91 -11.99 -4.22
CA SER A 62 19.30 -11.53 -5.49
C SER A 62 18.66 -10.15 -5.42
N HIS A 63 18.43 -9.63 -4.22
CA HIS A 63 17.82 -8.33 -3.96
C HIS A 63 18.65 -7.58 -2.91
N THR A 64 18.33 -6.31 -2.74
CA THR A 64 18.87 -5.40 -1.74
C THR A 64 17.76 -5.00 -0.76
N TRP A 65 18.14 -4.37 0.36
CA TRP A 65 17.16 -3.76 1.26
C TRP A 65 16.49 -2.51 0.66
N GLU A 66 17.02 -1.94 -0.41
CA GLU A 66 16.37 -0.88 -1.18
C GLU A 66 15.20 -1.46 -1.99
N ASP A 67 15.38 -2.65 -2.59
CA ASP A 67 14.28 -3.35 -3.26
C ASP A 67 13.13 -3.64 -2.29
N VAL A 68 13.45 -4.09 -1.07
CA VAL A 68 12.43 -4.31 -0.02
C VAL A 68 11.66 -3.02 0.33
N GLN A 69 12.33 -1.86 0.32
CA GLN A 69 11.65 -0.58 0.54
C GLN A 69 10.70 -0.25 -0.61
N GLY A 70 11.09 -0.53 -1.85
CA GLY A 70 10.24 -0.40 -3.03
C GLY A 70 8.97 -1.23 -2.91
N GLU A 71 9.13 -2.54 -2.66
CA GLU A 71 7.98 -3.45 -2.53
C GLU A 71 7.03 -3.06 -1.38
N LEU A 72 7.57 -2.54 -0.26
CA LEU A 72 6.75 -2.02 0.83
C LEU A 72 5.97 -0.76 0.42
N CYS A 73 6.56 0.10 -0.42
CA CYS A 73 5.84 1.24 -0.99
C CYS A 73 4.70 0.76 -1.89
N ASP A 74 4.92 -0.27 -2.69
CA ASP A 74 3.89 -0.83 -3.60
C ASP A 74 2.71 -1.42 -2.83
N VAL A 75 2.96 -2.09 -1.69
CA VAL A 75 1.90 -2.50 -0.75
C VAL A 75 1.11 -1.29 -0.23
N VAL A 76 1.80 -0.24 0.21
CA VAL A 76 1.14 0.97 0.76
C VAL A 76 0.30 1.66 -0.32
N ILE A 77 0.84 1.85 -1.52
CA ILE A 77 0.14 2.48 -2.64
C ILE A 77 -1.09 1.65 -3.02
N THR A 78 -0.94 0.33 -3.16
CA THR A 78 -2.05 -0.58 -3.48
C THR A 78 -3.15 -0.53 -2.41
N ALA A 79 -2.78 -0.46 -1.14
CA ALA A 79 -3.73 -0.35 -0.03
C ALA A 79 -4.51 0.98 -0.06
N LEU A 80 -3.83 2.10 -0.33
CA LEU A 80 -4.46 3.42 -0.43
C LEU A 80 -5.41 3.49 -1.63
N VAL A 81 -5.01 2.95 -2.78
CA VAL A 81 -5.88 2.86 -3.97
C VAL A 81 -7.09 1.96 -3.69
N ALA A 82 -6.91 0.80 -3.05
CA ALA A 82 -8.01 -0.07 -2.67
C ALA A 82 -9.00 0.63 -1.71
N LEU A 83 -8.48 1.37 -0.74
CA LEU A 83 -9.30 2.19 0.17
C LEU A 83 -10.09 3.25 -0.61
N ARG A 84 -9.46 3.90 -1.61
CA ARG A 84 -10.13 4.87 -2.47
C ARG A 84 -11.18 4.25 -3.40
N THR A 85 -10.97 3.03 -3.87
CA THR A 85 -12.00 2.27 -4.59
C THR A 85 -13.20 1.95 -3.68
N LEU A 86 -12.96 1.69 -2.39
CA LEU A 86 -14.02 1.39 -1.42
C LEU A 86 -14.84 2.64 -1.04
N THR A 87 -14.19 3.79 -0.89
CA THR A 87 -14.84 5.03 -0.43
C THR A 87 -14.15 6.27 -1.01
N PRO A 88 -14.91 7.27 -1.48
CA PRO A 88 -14.33 8.55 -1.91
C PRO A 88 -13.76 9.36 -0.73
N GLU A 89 -14.16 9.08 0.51
CA GLU A 89 -13.64 9.71 1.73
C GLU A 89 -12.35 9.04 2.26
N ALA A 90 -11.61 8.31 1.41
CA ALA A 90 -10.44 7.53 1.80
C ALA A 90 -9.41 8.32 2.61
N ARG A 91 -9.15 9.59 2.24
CA ARG A 91 -8.26 10.49 2.98
C ARG A 91 -8.65 10.63 4.44
N ASP A 92 -9.90 10.99 4.69
CA ASP A 92 -10.37 11.20 6.06
C ASP A 92 -10.48 9.89 6.84
N VAL A 93 -10.86 8.79 6.16
CA VAL A 93 -10.90 7.46 6.77
C VAL A 93 -9.52 7.04 7.23
N PHE A 94 -8.50 7.18 6.38
CA PHE A 94 -7.12 6.88 6.72
C PHE A 94 -6.61 7.77 7.85
N ALA A 95 -6.78 9.09 7.75
CA ALA A 95 -6.31 10.05 8.76
C ALA A 95 -6.92 9.76 10.14
N ARG A 96 -8.24 9.55 10.21
CA ARG A 96 -8.92 9.20 11.48
C ARG A 96 -8.47 7.85 12.02
N HIS A 97 -8.23 6.86 11.15
CA HIS A 97 -7.76 5.56 11.58
C HIS A 97 -6.34 5.64 12.13
N LEU A 98 -5.44 6.33 11.42
CA LEU A 98 -4.07 6.55 11.85
C LEU A 98 -4.01 7.29 13.18
N GLU A 99 -4.76 8.39 13.35
CA GLU A 99 -4.83 9.12 14.62
C GLU A 99 -5.29 8.22 15.78
N ARG A 100 -6.30 7.36 15.54
CA ARG A 100 -6.79 6.40 16.54
C ARG A 100 -5.70 5.39 16.93
N VAL A 101 -4.99 4.82 15.95
CA VAL A 101 -3.91 3.86 16.19
C VAL A 101 -2.76 4.53 16.93
N THR A 102 -2.32 5.70 16.50
CA THR A 102 -1.27 6.49 17.15
C THR A 102 -1.62 6.81 18.59
N ARG A 103 -2.83 7.32 18.85
CA ARG A 103 -3.28 7.62 20.21
C ARG A 103 -3.26 6.36 21.09
N ARG A 104 -3.75 5.23 20.57
CA ARG A 104 -3.77 3.96 21.30
C ARG A 104 -2.36 3.46 21.61
N SER A 105 -1.45 3.48 20.63
CA SER A 105 -0.09 2.95 20.80
C SER A 105 0.75 3.81 21.74
N LEU A 106 0.67 5.13 21.61
CA LEU A 106 1.46 6.07 22.44
C LEU A 106 0.83 6.30 23.83
N ALA A 107 -0.47 6.08 24.02
CA ALA A 107 -1.08 6.12 25.35
C ALA A 107 -0.73 4.92 26.23
N VAL A 108 -0.25 3.81 25.65
CA VAL A 108 0.27 2.66 26.41
C VAL A 108 1.69 2.92 26.91
N GLU A 109 2.39 3.94 26.39
CA GLU A 109 3.75 4.32 26.81
C GLU A 109 3.81 5.33 27.98
N GLY A 110 2.73 5.53 28.74
CA GLY A 110 2.91 6.14 30.06
C GLY A 110 1.70 6.20 30.98
N PRO A 111 1.93 6.41 32.29
CA PRO A 111 2.99 5.83 33.15
C PRO A 111 2.66 4.40 33.63
#